data_AF-A0A2E1L787-F1
#
_entry.id   AF-A0A2E1L787-F1
#
_cell.length_a   1.000
_cell.length_b   1.000
_cell.length_c   1.000
_cell.angle_alpha   90.00
_cell.angle_beta   90.00
_cell.angle_gamma   90.00
#
_symmetry.space_group_name_H-M   'P 1'
#
loop_
_entity.id
_entity.type
_entity.pdbx_description
1 polymer ?
#
loop_
_entity_poly.entity_id
_entity_poly.type
_entity_poly.pdbx_seq_one_letter_code
_entity_poly.pdbx_strand_id
1 'polypeptide(L)'
;MTVIRLNPTERAVRYCKRDNFDLERIRQVLNIVADSIDFRKKVEIVNITLDIDCRRQDSEYNFQSKFILIAGITENHRRGKTRKGRLSFLFQHLIHEFRHCMQEVIFRKDASDVTYQSTNDQEYEDSPLEKDANWFETRAWKKAMELYFSLKNVKIKNANVYHG
;
A
#
# COMPACT_ATOMS: atom_id res chain seq x y z
N MET A 1 -2.73 -8.42 -15.93
CA MET A 1 -3.76 -7.95 -15.00
C MET A 1 -3.49 -8.59 -13.67
N THR A 2 -2.95 -7.80 -12.76
CA THR A 2 -2.58 -8.25 -11.42
C THR A 2 -3.72 -7.90 -10.48
N VAL A 3 -4.31 -8.91 -9.87
CA VAL A 3 -5.40 -8.75 -8.91
C VAL A 3 -4.84 -8.86 -7.50
N ILE A 4 -4.97 -7.78 -6.73
CA ILE A 4 -4.50 -7.71 -5.35
C ILE A 4 -5.57 -8.20 -4.39
N ARG A 5 -5.22 -9.23 -3.63
CA ARG A 5 -5.97 -9.68 -2.45
C ARG A 5 -5.23 -9.20 -1.20
N LEU A 6 -5.79 -8.20 -0.54
CA LEU A 6 -5.26 -7.64 0.69
C LEU A 6 -5.80 -8.41 1.90
N ASN A 7 -4.92 -9.05 2.65
CA ASN A 7 -5.22 -9.81 3.86
C ASN A 7 -4.70 -9.04 5.08
N PRO A 8 -5.53 -8.19 5.72
CA PRO A 8 -5.09 -7.42 6.87
C PRO A 8 -4.92 -8.32 8.11
N THR A 9 -3.88 -8.08 8.89
CA THR A 9 -3.76 -8.67 10.24
C THR A 9 -4.84 -8.09 11.16
N GLU A 10 -5.10 -8.75 12.28
CA GLU A 10 -6.00 -8.19 13.30
C GLU A 10 -5.58 -6.79 13.78
N ARG A 11 -4.27 -6.56 13.84
CA ARG A 11 -3.71 -5.27 14.26
C ARG A 11 -4.00 -4.19 13.21
N ALA A 12 -3.83 -4.48 11.92
CA ALA A 12 -4.25 -3.58 10.85
C ALA A 12 -5.76 -3.32 10.87
N VAL A 13 -6.58 -4.36 11.09
CA VAL A 13 -8.04 -4.21 11.24
C VAL A 13 -8.40 -3.27 12.39
N ARG A 14 -7.78 -3.44 13.57
CA ARG A 14 -8.01 -2.55 14.72
C ARG A 14 -7.61 -1.11 14.43
N TYR A 15 -6.46 -0.89 13.79
CA TYR A 15 -5.99 0.43 13.41
C TYR A 15 -6.97 1.11 12.45
N CYS A 16 -7.36 0.42 11.37
CA CYS A 16 -8.32 0.94 10.40
C CYS A 16 -9.69 1.19 11.03
N LYS A 17 -10.18 0.31 11.92
CA LYS A 17 -11.46 0.49 12.63
C LYS A 17 -11.45 1.73 13.51
N ARG A 18 -10.38 1.96 14.29
CA ARG A 18 -10.21 3.17 15.13
C ARG A 18 -10.39 4.45 14.31
N ASP A 19 -9.76 4.50 13.15
CA ASP A 19 -9.78 5.67 12.28
C ASP A 19 -10.88 5.64 11.21
N ASN A 20 -11.77 4.64 11.27
CA ASN A 20 -12.84 4.42 10.29
C ASN A 20 -12.30 4.40 8.84
N PHE A 21 -11.16 3.75 8.62
CA PHE A 21 -10.62 3.47 7.31
C PHE A 21 -11.22 2.18 6.75
N ASP A 22 -11.68 2.27 5.51
CA ASP A 22 -12.34 1.19 4.81
C ASP A 22 -11.28 0.35 4.08
N LEU A 23 -10.96 -0.82 4.65
CA LEU A 23 -9.96 -1.75 4.12
C LEU A 23 -10.31 -2.26 2.72
N GLU A 24 -11.60 -2.44 2.44
CA GLU A 24 -12.06 -2.88 1.12
C GLU A 24 -11.80 -1.80 0.08
N ARG A 25 -12.02 -0.53 0.44
CA ARG A 25 -11.67 0.59 -0.43
C ARG A 25 -10.16 0.76 -0.62
N ILE A 26 -9.36 0.52 0.41
CA ILE A 26 -7.89 0.48 0.27
C ILE A 26 -7.50 -0.62 -0.73
N ARG A 27 -8.07 -1.82 -0.61
CA ARG A 27 -7.85 -2.92 -1.58
C ARG A 27 -8.22 -2.52 -3.01
N GLN A 28 -9.36 -1.86 -3.21
CA GLN A 28 -9.78 -1.38 -4.53
C GLN A 28 -8.81 -0.36 -5.11
N VAL A 29 -8.33 0.58 -4.30
CA VAL A 29 -7.30 1.53 -4.73
C VAL A 29 -6.03 0.80 -5.15
N LEU A 30 -5.56 -0.19 -4.39
CA LEU A 30 -4.38 -0.97 -4.77
C LEU A 30 -4.56 -1.75 -6.08
N ASN A 31 -5.76 -2.28 -6.35
CA ASN A 31 -6.06 -2.93 -7.63
C ASN A 31 -6.03 -1.93 -8.80
N ILE A 32 -6.64 -0.75 -8.64
CA ILE A 32 -6.58 0.30 -9.67
C ILE A 32 -5.12 0.73 -9.93
N VAL A 33 -4.33 0.86 -8.86
CA VAL A 33 -2.90 1.18 -8.97
C VAL A 33 -2.15 0.05 -9.68
N ALA A 34 -2.40 -1.21 -9.33
CA ALA A 34 -1.79 -2.37 -9.98
C ALA A 34 -2.07 -2.38 -11.49
N ASP A 35 -3.31 -2.13 -11.90
CA ASP A 35 -3.72 -2.08 -13.31
C ASP A 35 -3.04 -0.95 -14.09
N SER A 36 -2.68 0.15 -13.41
CA SER A 36 -1.91 1.23 -14.04
C SER A 36 -0.42 0.91 -14.27
N ILE A 37 0.07 -0.18 -13.67
CA ILE A 37 1.46 -0.64 -13.76
C ILE A 37 1.55 -1.90 -14.62
N ASP A 38 0.65 -2.86 -14.43
CA ASP A 38 0.69 -4.17 -15.06
C ASP A 38 -0.03 -4.22 -16.42
N PHE A 39 0.71 -3.93 -17.48
CA PHE A 39 0.21 -4.04 -18.85
C PHE A 39 0.23 -5.49 -19.41
N ARG A 40 0.59 -6.49 -18.61
CA ARG A 40 0.62 -7.89 -19.06
C ARG A 40 -0.81 -8.39 -19.28
N LYS A 41 -1.01 -9.21 -20.32
CA LYS A 41 -2.32 -9.83 -20.63
C LYS A 41 -2.67 -11.04 -19.74
N LYS A 42 -1.74 -11.50 -18.90
CA LYS A 42 -1.94 -12.64 -18.00
C LYS A 42 -2.64 -12.17 -16.72
N VAL A 43 -3.62 -12.93 -16.25
CA VAL A 43 -4.21 -12.71 -14.91
C VAL A 43 -3.33 -13.37 -13.86
N GLU A 44 -2.97 -12.62 -12.83
CA GLU A 44 -2.18 -13.10 -11.69
C GLU A 44 -2.82 -12.59 -10.41
N ILE A 45 -3.05 -13.47 -9.44
CA ILE A 45 -3.61 -13.10 -8.13
C ILE A 45 -2.46 -13.02 -7.13
N VAL A 46 -2.28 -11.86 -6.52
CA VAL A 46 -1.24 -11.61 -5.53
C VAL A 46 -1.89 -11.45 -4.16
N ASN A 47 -1.55 -12.35 -3.25
CA ASN A 47 -1.96 -12.25 -1.85
C ASN A 47 -0.93 -11.41 -1.11
N ILE A 48 -1.35 -10.27 -0.57
CA ILE A 48 -0.53 -9.37 0.23
C ILE A 48 -1.06 -9.39 1.65
N THR A 49 -0.18 -9.62 2.61
CA THR A 49 -0.53 -9.44 4.02
C THR A 49 -0.21 -8.01 4.45
N LEU A 50 -1.16 -7.32 5.10
CA LEU A 50 -0.96 -5.97 5.59
C LEU A 50 -0.99 -5.95 7.12
N ASP A 51 0.08 -5.44 7.72
CA ASP A 51 0.14 -5.13 9.14
C ASP A 51 0.43 -3.65 9.38
N ILE A 52 -0.07 -3.12 10.49
CA ILE A 52 0.13 -1.71 10.87
C ILE A 52 0.51 -1.66 12.34
N ASP A 53 1.77 -1.37 12.66
CA ASP A 53 2.26 -1.31 14.04
C ASP A 53 2.75 0.10 14.39
N CYS A 54 2.07 0.75 15.35
CA CYS A 54 2.45 2.09 15.81
C CYS A 54 3.74 2.13 16.67
N ARG A 55 4.33 0.98 16.97
CA ARG A 55 5.59 0.87 17.74
C ARG A 55 6.82 0.76 16.85
N ARG A 56 6.62 0.51 15.55
CA ARG A 56 7.69 0.44 14.56
C ARG A 56 8.07 1.84 14.11
N GLN A 57 9.34 2.03 13.78
CA GLN A 57 9.85 3.29 13.26
C GLN A 57 9.68 3.35 11.75
N ASP A 58 9.95 2.23 11.07
CA ASP A 58 9.95 2.14 9.61
C ASP A 58 8.89 1.18 9.08
N SER A 59 8.46 1.46 7.85
CA SER A 59 7.63 0.56 7.05
C SER A 59 8.54 -0.33 6.20
N GLU A 60 8.09 -1.54 5.88
CA GLU A 60 8.90 -2.48 5.11
C GLU A 60 8.03 -3.44 4.29
N TYR A 61 8.55 -3.83 3.13
CA TYR A 61 8.06 -4.94 2.33
C TYR A 61 8.98 -6.16 2.47
N ASN A 62 8.41 -7.29 2.88
CA ASN A 62 9.10 -8.57 2.89
C ASN A 62 8.85 -9.35 1.59
N PHE A 63 9.91 -9.49 0.78
CA PHE A 63 9.90 -10.19 -0.51
C PHE A 63 9.59 -11.69 -0.40
N GLN A 64 9.92 -12.35 0.71
CA GLN A 64 9.68 -13.78 0.87
C GLN A 64 8.21 -14.07 1.17
N SER A 65 7.59 -13.26 2.03
CA SER A 65 6.23 -13.52 2.54
C SER A 65 5.16 -12.61 1.93
N LYS A 66 5.53 -11.69 1.02
CA LYS A 66 4.65 -10.66 0.46
C LYS A 66 3.89 -9.90 1.54
N PHE A 67 4.63 -9.53 2.57
CA PHE A 67 4.10 -8.89 3.76
C PHE A 67 4.50 -7.42 3.76
N ILE A 68 3.50 -6.54 3.88
CA ILE A 68 3.69 -5.11 4.05
C ILE A 68 3.46 -4.77 5.51
N LEU A 69 4.49 -4.25 6.17
CA LEU A 69 4.43 -3.64 7.48
C LEU A 69 4.40 -2.12 7.33
N ILE A 70 3.40 -1.46 7.89
CA ILE A 70 3.37 0.00 7.98
C ILE A 70 3.65 0.42 9.42
N ALA A 71 4.62 1.32 9.59
CA ALA A 71 4.82 2.05 10.84
C ALA A 71 3.61 2.98 11.08
N GLY A 72 2.63 2.50 11.85
CA GLY A 72 1.40 3.24 12.10
C GLY A 72 1.65 4.54 12.86
N ILE A 73 0.81 5.54 12.66
CA ILE A 73 0.87 6.78 13.46
C ILE A 73 -0.41 7.01 14.24
N THR A 74 -0.29 7.71 15.36
CA THR A 74 -1.41 8.12 16.22
C THR A 74 -1.62 9.63 16.14
N GLU A 75 -2.66 10.11 16.81
CA GLU A 75 -2.97 11.53 17.00
C GLU A 75 -1.84 12.34 17.65
N ASN A 76 -0.95 11.69 18.39
CA ASN A 76 0.21 12.33 19.03
C ASN A 76 1.34 12.63 18.04
N HIS A 77 1.33 12.01 16.86
CA HIS A 77 2.31 12.28 15.82
C HIS A 77 1.99 13.60 15.10
N ARG A 78 3.00 14.41 14.78
CA ARG A 78 2.81 15.73 14.11
C ARG A 78 1.98 15.62 12.83
N ARG A 79 2.23 14.59 12.01
CA ARG A 79 1.50 14.30 10.76
C ARG A 79 0.18 13.54 10.99
N GLY A 80 -0.03 13.00 12.20
CA GLY A 80 -1.14 12.13 12.57
C GLY A 80 -2.27 12.81 13.35
N LYS A 81 -2.17 14.11 13.63
CA LYS A 81 -3.18 14.87 14.40
C LYS A 81 -4.61 14.70 13.88
N THR A 82 -4.77 14.68 12.56
CA THR A 82 -6.09 14.52 11.92
C THR A 82 -6.26 13.14 11.32
N ARG A 83 -7.49 12.65 11.26
CA ARG A 83 -7.85 11.41 10.55
C ARG A 83 -7.37 11.43 9.09
N LYS A 84 -7.53 12.57 8.40
CA LYS A 84 -7.03 12.74 7.03
C LYS A 84 -5.51 12.67 6.96
N GLY A 85 -4.80 13.25 7.94
CA GLY A 85 -3.34 13.15 8.06
C GLY A 85 -2.86 11.72 8.26
N ARG A 86 -3.51 10.95 9.15
CA ARG A 86 -3.21 9.51 9.34
C ARG A 86 -3.47 8.68 8.10
N LEU A 87 -4.55 8.96 7.38
CA LEU A 87 -4.85 8.28 6.11
C LEU A 87 -3.82 8.64 5.03
N SER A 88 -3.40 9.91 4.97
CA SER A 88 -2.38 10.39 4.04
C SER A 88 -1.04 9.69 4.30
N PHE A 89 -0.66 9.58 5.57
CA PHE A 89 0.55 8.87 5.99
C PHE A 89 0.46 7.39 5.62
N LEU A 90 -0.67 6.73 5.94
CA LEU A 90 -0.90 5.34 5.57
C LEU A 90 -0.74 5.12 4.05
N PHE A 91 -1.38 5.93 3.21
CA PHE A 91 -1.28 5.79 1.76
C PHE A 91 0.11 6.12 1.21
N GLN A 92 0.84 7.05 1.83
CA GLN A 92 2.21 7.34 1.43
C GLN A 92 3.07 6.06 1.57
N HIS A 93 3.19 5.53 2.78
CA HIS A 93 4.00 4.34 3.04
C HIS A 93 3.44 3.10 2.34
N LEU A 94 2.12 2.90 2.33
CA LEU A 94 1.51 1.75 1.67
C LEU A 94 1.81 1.72 0.17
N ILE A 95 1.82 2.88 -0.50
CA ILE A 95 2.12 2.95 -1.94
C ILE A 95 3.59 2.69 -2.23
N HIS A 96 4.49 3.13 -1.34
CA HIS A 96 5.92 2.81 -1.40
C HIS A 96 6.15 1.29 -1.29
N GLU A 97 5.69 0.67 -0.20
CA GLU A 97 5.87 -0.77 0.01
C GLU A 97 5.14 -1.61 -1.04
N PHE A 98 3.98 -1.14 -1.49
CA PHE A 98 3.26 -1.78 -2.58
C PHE A 98 4.05 -1.72 -3.89
N ARG A 99 4.83 -0.66 -4.14
CA ARG A 99 5.69 -0.58 -5.32
C ARG A 99 6.75 -1.68 -5.29
N HIS A 100 7.37 -1.96 -4.15
CA HIS A 100 8.29 -3.11 -4.01
C HIS A 100 7.61 -4.44 -4.35
N CYS A 101 6.39 -4.64 -3.87
CA CYS A 101 5.61 -5.82 -4.26
C CYS A 101 5.39 -5.92 -5.77
N MET A 102 5.04 -4.81 -6.43
CA MET A 102 4.84 -4.80 -7.89
C MET A 102 6.16 -4.97 -8.66
N GLN A 103 7.28 -4.45 -8.14
CA GLN A 103 8.60 -4.67 -8.71
C GLN A 103 8.97 -6.15 -8.72
N GLU A 104 8.66 -6.85 -7.63
CA GLU A 104 8.85 -8.29 -7.52
C GLU A 104 7.93 -9.06 -8.47
N VAL A 105 6.63 -8.80 -8.43
CA VAL A 105 5.63 -9.58 -9.19
C VAL A 105 5.71 -9.35 -10.69
N ILE A 106 5.90 -8.09 -11.13
CA ILE A 106 5.89 -7.74 -12.55
C ILE A 106 7.29 -7.85 -13.15
N PHE A 107 8.27 -7.21 -12.50
CA PHE A 107 9.62 -7.07 -13.05
C PHE A 107 10.58 -8.16 -12.56
N ARG A 108 10.12 -9.09 -11.70
CA ARG A 108 10.92 -10.19 -11.15
C ARG A 108 12.18 -9.72 -10.43
N LYS A 109 12.05 -8.58 -9.74
CA LYS A 109 13.07 -8.03 -8.87
C LYS A 109 12.98 -8.66 -7.48
N ASP A 110 14.10 -8.93 -6.83
CA ASP A 110 14.09 -9.55 -5.52
C ASP A 110 14.96 -8.81 -4.49
N ALA A 111 14.99 -9.31 -3.27
CA ALA A 111 15.75 -8.70 -2.18
C ALA A 111 17.27 -8.69 -2.44
N SER A 112 17.80 -9.47 -3.39
CA SER A 112 19.21 -9.43 -3.79
C SER A 112 19.52 -8.26 -4.75
N ASP A 113 18.50 -7.70 -5.42
CA ASP A 113 18.60 -6.44 -6.15
C ASP A 113 18.68 -5.22 -5.20
N VAL A 114 18.45 -5.42 -3.89
CA VAL A 114 18.68 -4.44 -2.82
C VAL A 114 19.89 -4.89 -2.02
N THR A 115 20.84 -3.99 -1.76
CA THR A 115 21.84 -4.22 -0.72
C THR A 115 21.22 -4.05 0.67
N TYR A 116 20.30 -4.94 1.07
CA TYR A 116 19.64 -4.96 2.39
C TYR A 116 20.61 -5.15 3.57
N GLN A 117 21.86 -5.51 3.29
CA GLN A 117 22.93 -5.60 4.29
C GLN A 117 23.67 -4.29 4.50
N SER A 118 23.29 -3.21 3.81
CA SER A 118 23.94 -1.93 4.01
C SER A 118 23.57 -1.37 5.38
N THR A 119 24.59 -1.11 6.21
CA THR A 119 24.47 -0.33 7.45
C THR A 119 24.50 1.18 7.17
N ASN A 120 24.44 1.59 5.90
CA ASN A 120 24.52 2.96 5.45
C ASN A 120 23.21 3.35 4.76
N ASP A 121 22.40 4.18 5.43
CA ASP A 121 21.11 4.65 4.94
C ASP A 121 21.18 5.21 3.51
N GLN A 122 22.31 5.85 3.14
CA GLN A 122 22.52 6.39 1.81
C GLN A 122 22.58 5.30 0.72
N GLU A 123 23.23 4.17 0.99
CA GLU A 123 23.32 3.06 0.03
C GLU A 123 21.97 2.35 -0.14
N TYR A 124 21.16 2.30 0.91
CA TYR A 124 19.80 1.80 0.84
C TYR A 124 18.94 2.70 -0.06
N GLU A 125 18.92 4.01 0.23
CA GLU A 125 18.18 5.01 -0.55
C GLU A 125 18.66 5.09 -2.01
N ASP A 126 19.95 4.83 -2.25
CA ASP A 126 20.53 4.87 -3.58
C ASP A 126 20.27 3.62 -4.42
N SER A 127 19.72 2.55 -3.82
CA SER A 127 19.41 1.33 -4.54
C SER A 127 18.38 1.59 -5.66
N PRO A 128 18.48 0.90 -6.81
CA PRO A 128 17.53 1.09 -7.91
C PRO A 128 16.07 0.82 -7.52
N LEU A 129 15.84 -0.10 -6.58
CA LEU A 129 14.50 -0.43 -6.11
C LEU A 129 13.92 0.69 -5.25
N GLU A 130 14.69 1.24 -4.31
CA GLU A 130 14.26 2.38 -3.49
C GLU A 130 14.09 3.65 -4.30
N LYS A 131 14.97 3.93 -5.28
CA LYS A 131 14.81 5.08 -6.18
C LYS A 131 13.51 5.03 -6.98
N ASP A 132 13.17 3.87 -7.54
CA ASP A 132 11.91 3.69 -8.26
C ASP A 132 10.70 3.71 -7.33
N ALA A 133 10.80 3.14 -6.13
CA ALA A 133 9.74 3.18 -5.12
C ALA A 133 9.45 4.61 -4.65
N ASN A 134 10.47 5.37 -4.28
CA ASN A 134 10.37 6.77 -3.90
C ASN A 134 9.78 7.62 -5.02
N TRP A 135 10.27 7.44 -6.26
CA TRP A 135 9.73 8.15 -7.41
C TRP A 135 8.25 7.82 -7.64
N PHE A 136 7.86 6.55 -7.51
CA PHE A 136 6.47 6.12 -7.65
C PHE A 136 5.59 6.71 -6.54
N GLU A 137 6.05 6.66 -5.29
CA GLU A 137 5.40 7.22 -4.12
C GLU A 137 5.01 8.67 -4.40
N THR A 138 6.00 9.52 -4.73
CA THR A 138 5.80 10.97 -4.94
C THR A 138 4.71 11.30 -5.96
N ARG A 139 4.49 10.42 -6.94
CA ARG A 139 3.49 10.61 -8.02
C ARG A 139 2.14 9.98 -7.70
N ALA A 140 2.11 8.86 -6.98
CA ALA A 140 0.93 8.01 -6.88
C ALA A 140 0.16 8.18 -5.57
N TRP A 141 0.81 8.48 -4.44
CA TRP A 141 0.13 8.43 -3.13
C TRP A 141 -1.03 9.43 -3.01
N LYS A 142 -0.86 10.64 -3.55
CA LYS A 142 -1.93 11.66 -3.55
C LYS A 142 -3.13 11.21 -4.38
N LYS A 143 -2.88 10.62 -5.55
CA LYS A 143 -3.92 10.07 -6.43
C LYS A 143 -4.62 8.88 -5.78
N ALA A 144 -3.89 8.01 -5.10
CA ALA A 144 -4.46 6.91 -4.33
C ALA A 144 -5.40 7.43 -3.23
N MET A 145 -5.00 8.50 -2.54
CA MET A 145 -5.85 9.17 -1.55
C MET A 145 -7.11 9.80 -2.17
N GLU A 146 -6.99 10.45 -3.32
CA GLU A 146 -8.12 11.01 -4.07
C GLU A 146 -9.10 9.91 -4.51
N LEU A 147 -8.59 8.81 -5.09
CA LEU A 147 -9.37 7.65 -5.47
C LEU A 147 -10.12 7.06 -4.28
N TYR A 148 -9.47 6.96 -3.12
CA TYR A 148 -10.12 6.51 -1.88
C TYR A 148 -11.31 7.40 -1.48
N PHE A 149 -11.23 8.71 -1.65
CA PHE A 149 -12.38 9.57 -1.36
C PHE A 149 -13.43 9.51 -2.46
N SER A 150 -13.03 9.42 -3.72
CA SER A 150 -13.94 9.29 -4.86
C SER A 150 -14.78 8.02 -4.76
N LEU A 151 -14.17 6.87 -4.46
CA LEU A 151 -14.85 5.60 -4.28
C LEU A 151 -15.86 5.61 -3.12
N LYS A 152 -15.66 6.44 -2.09
CA LYS A 152 -16.65 6.66 -1.02
C LYS A 152 -17.94 7.30 -1.56
N ASN A 153 -17.80 8.17 -2.55
CA ASN A 153 -18.89 8.94 -3.14
C ASN A 153 -19.56 8.23 -4.32
N VAL A 154 -18.91 7.21 -4.89
CA VAL A 154 -19.54 6.28 -5.83
C VAL A 154 -20.51 5.38 -5.06
N LYS A 155 -21.65 5.94 -4.67
CA LYS A 155 -22.85 5.12 -4.45
C LYS A 155 -23.15 4.51 -5.80
N ILE A 156 -22.92 3.21 -5.96
CA ILE A 156 -23.33 2.48 -7.16
C ILE A 156 -24.86 2.60 -7.25
N LYS A 157 -25.34 3.58 -8.01
CA LYS A 157 -26.72 3.59 -8.52
C LYS A 157 -26.84 2.28 -9.30
N ASN A 158 -27.66 1.35 -8.80
CA ASN A 158 -28.08 0.07 -9.42
C ASN A 158 -27.47 -1.24 -8.90
N ALA A 159 -26.78 -1.29 -7.76
CA ALA A 159 -26.40 -2.58 -7.15
C ALA A 159 -27.53 -3.29 -6.36
N ASN A 160 -28.68 -2.64 -6.15
CA ASN A 160 -29.82 -3.19 -5.40
C ASN A 160 -30.98 -3.70 -6.30
N VAL A 161 -30.78 -3.91 -7.59
CA VAL A 161 -31.87 -4.29 -8.52
C VAL A 161 -31.89 -5.80 -8.85
N TYR A 162 -30.92 -6.59 -8.38
CA TYR A 162 -30.88 -8.04 -8.62
C TYR A 162 -30.94 -8.86 -7.33
N HIS A 163 -31.92 -8.56 -6.49
CA HIS A 163 -32.51 -9.52 -5.55
C HIS A 163 -34.00 -9.20 -5.43
N GLY A 164 -34.74 -9.61 -6.46
CA GLY A 164 -36.21 -9.65 -6.50
C GLY A 164 -36.62 -10.96 -7.14
#